data_AF-A0AAN7CUH9-F1
#
_entry.id   AF-A0AAN7CUH9-F1
#
_cell.length_a   1.000
_cell.length_b   1.000
_cell.length_c   1.000
_cell.angle_alpha   90.00
_cell.angle_beta   90.00
_cell.angle_gamma   90.00
#
_symmetry.space_group_name_H-M   'P 1'
#
loop_
_entity.id
_entity.type
_entity.pdbx_description
1 polymer ?
#
loop_
_entity_poly.entity_id
_entity_poly.type
_entity_poly.pdbx_seq_one_letter_code
_entity_poly.pdbx_strand_id
1 'polypeptide(L)'
;MDEGDIPQEVPREEDFAGDPENIVRGHKANLSNPHTSKQSKENSRKVLESYDEPYDPSQANHDTTKQDDKDPGNVARGLKASISNPGVSEGAKKSAKEKLEQLGAYEVPTRKKKMTESAPYQRDDKIGADLAREAPPGQVNDPSYKTSGTEPVPVVDDDAQIEDPMQPGNADSDKQLEQDEREALDKSNILKERTRKAKPMGTYAEPSDEQMGLTEER
;
A
#
# COMPACT_ATOMS: atom_id res chain seq x y z
N MET A 1 26.75 44.83 -0.39
CA MET A 1 25.97 43.59 -0.22
C MET A 1 27.02 42.51 -0.10
N ASP A 2 27.48 42.24 1.12
CA ASP A 2 28.47 41.18 1.38
C ASP A 2 27.73 39.86 1.45
N GLU A 3 27.81 39.09 0.36
CA GLU A 3 27.40 37.69 0.30
C GLU A 3 28.54 36.86 0.90
N GLY A 4 28.56 36.69 2.23
CA GLY A 4 29.72 36.07 2.90
C GLY A 4 29.44 35.13 4.08
N ASP A 5 28.32 35.25 4.80
CA ASP A 5 28.14 34.52 6.06
C ASP A 5 26.86 33.67 6.06
N ILE A 6 26.87 32.60 5.24
CA ILE A 6 26.00 31.45 5.52
C ILE A 6 26.89 30.44 6.25
N PRO A 7 26.67 30.17 7.56
CA PRO A 7 27.40 29.10 8.21
C PRO A 7 27.06 27.78 7.50
N GLN A 8 28.05 27.19 6.83
CA GLN A 8 27.97 25.78 6.45
C GLN A 8 28.04 24.96 7.73
N GLU A 9 26.90 24.74 8.39
CA GLU A 9 26.77 23.68 9.38
C GLU A 9 26.81 22.34 8.63
N VAL A 10 28.02 21.93 8.24
CA VAL A 10 28.28 20.54 7.93
C VAL A 10 28.02 19.76 9.23
N PRO A 11 27.12 18.75 9.21
CA PRO A 11 26.92 17.89 10.38
C PRO A 11 28.28 17.35 10.84
N ARG A 12 28.52 17.31 12.16
CA ARG A 12 29.80 16.87 12.69
C ARG A 12 29.98 15.40 12.31
N GLU A 13 31.20 14.96 12.01
CA GLU A 13 31.47 13.57 11.59
C GLU A 13 30.92 12.51 12.59
N GLU A 14 30.76 12.91 13.85
CA GLU A 14 30.16 12.14 14.94
C GLU A 14 28.67 11.84 14.74
N ASP A 15 27.93 12.68 14.00
CA ASP A 15 26.50 12.49 13.70
C ASP A 15 26.29 11.47 12.55
N PHE A 16 27.35 11.11 11.82
CA PHE A 16 27.36 10.02 10.82
C PHE A 16 27.85 8.69 11.38
N ALA A 17 28.41 8.69 12.59
CA ALA A 17 28.76 7.46 13.27
C ALA A 17 27.46 6.76 13.66
N GLY A 18 27.13 5.64 13.00
CA GLY A 18 25.97 4.85 13.38
C GLY A 18 26.07 4.45 14.85
N ASP A 19 24.94 4.48 15.57
CA ASP A 19 24.93 4.15 17.00
C ASP A 19 25.71 2.85 17.26
N PRO A 20 26.63 2.84 18.24
CA PRO A 20 27.46 1.67 18.53
C PRO A 20 26.60 0.44 18.84
N GLU A 21 25.45 0.62 19.48
CA GLU A 21 24.48 -0.44 19.74
C GLU A 21 23.89 -1.05 18.45
N ASN A 22 23.60 -0.22 17.45
CA ASN A 22 23.08 -0.69 16.16
C ASN A 22 24.14 -1.48 15.39
N ILE A 23 25.40 -1.05 15.47
CA ILE A 23 26.55 -1.76 14.88
C ILE A 23 26.73 -3.14 15.54
N VAL A 24 26.75 -3.17 16.87
CA VAL A 24 26.82 -4.39 17.68
C VAL A 24 25.66 -5.34 17.35
N ARG A 25 24.42 -4.81 17.26
CA ARG A 25 23.23 -5.58 16.88
C ARG A 25 23.36 -6.19 15.49
N GLY A 26 23.87 -5.44 14.51
CA GLY A 26 24.08 -5.93 13.14
C GLY A 26 25.08 -7.09 13.09
N HIS A 27 26.20 -6.97 13.80
CA HIS A 27 27.19 -8.04 13.88
C HIS A 27 26.66 -9.29 14.62
N LYS A 28 25.86 -9.11 15.68
CA LYS A 28 25.16 -10.22 16.36
C LYS A 28 24.21 -10.96 15.39
N ALA A 29 23.45 -10.23 14.58
CA ALA A 29 22.56 -10.81 13.56
C ALA A 29 23.33 -11.56 12.45
N ASN A 30 24.48 -11.04 12.02
CA ASN A 30 25.32 -11.72 11.02
C ASN A 30 25.81 -13.09 11.54
N LEU A 31 26.03 -13.22 12.85
CA LEU A 31 26.46 -14.47 13.48
C LEU A 31 25.34 -15.51 13.59
N SER A 32 24.10 -15.07 13.85
CA SER A 32 22.93 -15.95 13.94
C SER A 32 22.44 -16.43 12.57
N ASN A 33 22.68 -15.68 11.49
CA ASN A 33 22.28 -16.07 10.15
C ASN A 33 23.01 -17.37 9.70
N PRO A 34 22.30 -18.44 9.32
CA PRO A 34 22.91 -19.69 8.84
C PRO A 34 23.60 -19.56 7.49
N HIS A 35 23.24 -18.55 6.68
CA HIS A 35 23.72 -18.39 5.31
C HIS A 35 24.94 -17.47 5.18
N THR A 36 25.51 -16.99 6.27
CA THR A 36 26.69 -16.11 6.23
C THR A 36 27.99 -16.92 6.24
N SER A 37 28.99 -16.43 5.52
CA SER A 37 30.28 -17.12 5.36
C SER A 37 31.07 -17.19 6.68
N LYS A 38 31.90 -18.21 6.84
CA LYS A 38 32.75 -18.39 8.04
C LYS A 38 33.64 -17.17 8.31
N GLN A 39 34.25 -16.62 7.27
CA GLN A 39 35.10 -15.42 7.34
C GLN A 39 34.31 -14.19 7.79
N SER A 40 33.08 -14.01 7.29
CA SER A 40 32.21 -12.90 7.72
C SER A 40 31.84 -13.00 9.21
N LYS A 41 31.56 -14.22 9.69
CA LYS A 41 31.31 -14.50 11.11
C LYS A 41 32.52 -14.19 11.97
N GLU A 42 33.72 -14.62 11.56
CA GLU A 42 34.95 -14.34 12.30
C GLU A 42 35.22 -12.84 12.43
N ASN A 43 35.11 -12.10 11.33
CA ASN A 43 35.23 -10.64 11.33
C ASN A 43 34.21 -9.99 12.29
N SER A 44 32.97 -10.48 12.29
CA SER A 44 31.93 -9.94 13.18
C SER A 44 32.20 -10.23 14.66
N ARG A 45 32.79 -11.38 15.00
CA ARG A 45 33.21 -11.68 16.38
C ARG A 45 34.31 -10.74 16.85
N LYS A 46 35.30 -10.48 16.00
CA LYS A 46 36.41 -9.57 16.31
C LYS A 46 35.92 -8.14 16.56
N VAL A 47 34.94 -7.69 15.77
CA VAL A 47 34.31 -6.38 16.00
C VAL A 47 33.56 -6.37 17.34
N LEU A 48 32.75 -7.38 17.64
CA LEU A 48 32.03 -7.47 18.92
C LEU A 48 32.95 -7.50 20.15
N GLU A 49 34.08 -8.18 20.04
CA GLU A 49 35.13 -8.20 21.08
C GLU A 49 35.71 -6.79 21.31
N SER A 50 35.87 -5.98 20.25
CA SER A 50 36.35 -4.59 20.40
C SER A 50 35.36 -3.65 21.08
N TYR A 51 34.08 -4.02 21.16
CA TYR A 51 33.03 -3.27 21.85
C TYR A 51 32.75 -3.81 23.26
N ASP A 52 33.62 -4.65 23.83
CA ASP A 52 33.44 -5.34 25.13
C ASP A 52 32.12 -6.14 25.24
N GLU A 53 31.55 -6.54 24.11
CA GLU A 53 30.28 -7.25 23.98
C GLU A 53 30.50 -8.64 23.35
N PRO A 54 31.15 -9.59 24.06
CA PRO A 54 31.47 -10.90 23.49
C PRO A 54 30.22 -11.63 23.02
N TYR A 55 30.27 -12.17 21.81
CA TYR A 55 29.16 -12.92 21.24
C TYR A 55 28.91 -14.22 22.01
N ASP A 56 27.80 -14.28 22.74
CA ASP A 56 27.31 -15.50 23.37
C ASP A 56 26.33 -16.24 22.43
N PRO A 57 26.70 -17.41 21.89
CA PRO A 57 25.80 -18.21 21.05
C PRO A 57 24.55 -18.72 21.81
N SER A 58 24.55 -18.70 23.15
CA SER A 58 23.38 -19.04 23.96
C SER A 58 22.26 -18.00 23.81
N GLN A 59 22.62 -16.71 23.64
CA GLN A 59 21.67 -15.61 23.41
C GLN A 59 21.21 -15.51 21.94
N ALA A 60 21.98 -16.06 21.01
CA ALA A 60 21.58 -16.12 19.60
C ALA A 60 20.35 -17.01 19.36
N ASN A 61 20.07 -17.92 20.29
CA ASN A 61 18.80 -18.62 20.38
C ASN A 61 17.80 -17.74 21.15
N HIS A 62 17.46 -16.55 20.62
CA HIS A 62 16.11 -16.06 20.84
C HIS A 62 15.22 -17.01 20.04
N ASP A 63 14.82 -18.08 20.71
CA ASP A 63 14.00 -19.17 20.22
C ASP A 63 12.59 -18.64 19.92
N THR A 64 12.48 -17.81 18.89
CA THR A 64 11.22 -17.34 18.30
C THR A 64 10.44 -18.50 17.68
N THR A 65 11.03 -19.70 17.67
CA THR A 65 10.47 -20.94 17.13
C THR A 65 9.80 -21.83 18.17
N LYS A 66 9.93 -21.56 19.47
CA LYS A 66 9.03 -22.16 20.47
C LYS A 66 7.63 -21.60 20.26
N GLN A 67 6.76 -22.41 19.65
CA GLN A 67 5.35 -22.05 19.47
C GLN A 67 4.66 -21.75 20.80
N ASP A 68 5.22 -22.25 21.91
CA ASP A 68 4.68 -22.15 23.27
C ASP A 68 4.84 -20.75 23.90
N ASP A 69 5.73 -19.89 23.37
CA ASP A 69 5.96 -18.53 23.89
C ASP A 69 5.16 -17.44 23.15
N LYS A 70 4.29 -17.83 22.21
CA LYS A 70 3.44 -16.87 21.50
C LYS A 70 2.34 -16.39 22.43
N ASP A 71 2.20 -15.06 22.55
CA ASP A 71 1.09 -14.47 23.29
C ASP A 71 -0.25 -15.01 22.74
N PRO A 72 -1.03 -15.74 23.56
CA PRO A 72 -2.27 -16.38 23.09
C PRO A 72 -3.28 -15.35 22.58
N GLY A 73 -3.25 -14.11 23.08
CA GLY A 73 -4.07 -13.01 22.59
C GLY A 73 -3.68 -12.57 21.19
N ASN A 74 -2.39 -12.50 20.86
CA ASN A 74 -1.92 -12.18 19.51
C ASN A 74 -2.24 -13.30 18.51
N VAL A 75 -2.10 -14.56 18.95
CA VAL A 75 -2.51 -15.72 18.14
C VAL A 75 -4.01 -15.68 17.87
N ALA A 76 -4.83 -15.46 18.89
CA ALA A 76 -6.30 -15.34 18.73
C ALA A 76 -6.70 -14.17 17.82
N ARG A 77 -6.03 -13.02 17.92
CA ARG A 77 -6.26 -11.88 17.01
C ARG A 77 -5.96 -12.24 15.56
N GLY A 78 -4.83 -12.88 15.29
CA GLY A 78 -4.46 -13.33 13.95
C GLY A 78 -5.46 -14.32 13.37
N LEU A 79 -5.86 -15.33 14.15
CA LEU A 79 -6.87 -16.30 13.74
C LEU A 79 -8.24 -15.65 13.47
N LYS A 80 -8.65 -14.67 14.29
CA LYS A 80 -9.88 -13.91 14.05
C LYS A 80 -9.84 -13.11 12.75
N ALA A 81 -8.69 -12.51 12.44
CA ALA A 81 -8.48 -11.80 11.19
C ALA A 81 -8.58 -12.75 9.99
N SER A 82 -7.99 -13.94 10.08
CA SER A 82 -8.10 -14.98 9.03
C SER A 82 -9.53 -15.41 8.78
N ILE A 83 -10.37 -15.52 9.82
CA ILE A 83 -11.80 -15.87 9.69
C ILE A 83 -12.56 -14.77 8.93
N SER A 84 -12.25 -13.49 9.19
CA SER A 84 -12.94 -12.36 8.55
C SER A 84 -12.43 -12.01 7.15
N ASN A 85 -11.23 -12.46 6.77
CA ASN A 85 -10.63 -12.08 5.50
C ASN A 85 -11.30 -12.81 4.32
N PRO A 86 -11.90 -12.11 3.34
CA PRO A 86 -12.52 -12.73 2.18
C PRO A 86 -11.53 -13.55 1.33
N GLY A 87 -10.26 -13.16 1.29
CA GLY A 87 -9.22 -13.85 0.52
C GLY A 87 -8.68 -15.14 1.15
N VAL A 88 -9.19 -15.54 2.33
CA VAL A 88 -8.79 -16.79 2.98
C VAL A 88 -9.77 -17.90 2.61
N SER A 89 -9.23 -19.08 2.27
CA SER A 89 -10.05 -20.24 1.90
C SER A 89 -10.96 -20.70 3.04
N GLU A 90 -12.13 -21.25 2.69
CA GLU A 90 -13.11 -21.71 3.67
C GLU A 90 -12.55 -22.80 4.61
N GLY A 91 -11.69 -23.69 4.09
CA GLY A 91 -10.98 -24.69 4.89
C GLY A 91 -10.04 -24.05 5.92
N ALA A 92 -9.30 -23.01 5.53
CA ALA A 92 -8.42 -22.28 6.44
C ALA A 92 -9.20 -21.49 7.50
N LYS A 93 -10.34 -20.87 7.13
CA LYS A 93 -11.25 -20.20 8.07
C LYS A 93 -11.79 -21.18 9.12
N LYS A 94 -12.19 -22.38 8.70
CA LYS A 94 -12.69 -23.43 9.61
C LYS A 94 -11.60 -23.87 10.60
N SER A 95 -10.40 -24.15 10.12
CA SER A 95 -9.26 -24.51 10.97
C SER A 95 -8.87 -23.39 11.95
N ALA A 96 -8.94 -22.12 11.50
CA ALA A 96 -8.68 -20.98 12.36
C ALA A 96 -9.74 -20.84 13.48
N LYS A 97 -11.00 -21.14 13.17
CA LYS A 97 -12.10 -21.15 14.13
C LYS A 97 -11.90 -22.22 15.20
N GLU A 98 -11.55 -23.45 14.82
CA GLU A 98 -11.29 -24.55 15.76
C GLU A 98 -10.10 -24.25 16.69
N LYS A 99 -9.01 -23.69 16.15
CA LYS A 99 -7.85 -23.27 16.96
C LYS A 99 -8.20 -22.15 17.94
N LEU A 100 -9.09 -21.22 17.55
CA LEU A 100 -9.54 -20.13 18.42
C LEU A 100 -10.48 -20.64 19.54
N GLU A 101 -11.25 -21.68 19.26
CA GLU A 101 -12.06 -22.42 20.24
C GLU A 101 -11.19 -23.21 21.23
N GLN A 102 -10.14 -23.88 20.74
CA GLN A 102 -9.16 -24.57 21.58
C GLN A 102 -8.44 -23.63 22.56
N LEU A 103 -8.22 -22.38 22.15
CA LEU A 103 -7.63 -21.32 22.99
C LEU A 103 -8.64 -20.69 23.97
N GLY A 104 -9.90 -21.12 23.98
CA GLY A 104 -10.95 -20.59 24.86
C GLY A 104 -11.38 -19.16 24.54
N ALA A 105 -11.01 -18.62 23.37
CA ALA A 105 -11.26 -17.22 22.99
C ALA A 105 -12.58 -17.03 22.19
N TYR A 106 -13.41 -18.08 22.05
CA TYR A 106 -14.66 -18.03 21.29
C TYR A 106 -15.86 -17.63 22.18
N GLU A 107 -15.87 -16.39 22.67
CA GLU A 107 -17.15 -15.73 22.90
C GLU A 107 -17.52 -14.97 21.63
N VAL A 108 -18.62 -15.39 21.01
CA VAL A 108 -19.25 -14.64 19.92
C VAL A 108 -20.18 -13.62 20.57
N PRO A 109 -19.82 -12.33 20.67
CA PRO A 109 -20.85 -11.33 20.82
C PRO A 109 -21.57 -11.27 19.47
N THR A 110 -22.58 -12.11 19.30
CA THR A 110 -23.58 -11.87 18.26
C THR A 110 -24.18 -10.53 18.62
N ARG A 111 -23.78 -9.46 17.92
CA ARG A 111 -24.53 -8.20 17.93
C ARG A 111 -25.88 -8.51 17.28
N LYS A 112 -26.82 -9.02 18.08
CA LYS A 112 -28.23 -8.87 17.78
C LYS A 112 -28.43 -7.37 17.70
N LYS A 113 -28.66 -6.84 16.49
CA LYS A 113 -29.20 -5.49 16.30
C LYS A 113 -30.58 -5.47 16.94
N LYS A 114 -30.66 -5.34 18.26
CA LYS A 114 -31.83 -4.75 18.90
C LYS A 114 -31.66 -3.26 18.67
N MET A 115 -32.40 -2.73 17.71
CA MET A 115 -32.65 -1.30 17.66
C MET A 115 -33.30 -0.95 18.99
N THR A 116 -32.57 -0.25 19.85
CA THR A 116 -33.11 0.27 21.10
C THR A 116 -34.02 1.42 20.73
N GLU A 117 -35.30 1.18 20.96
CA GLU A 117 -36.38 2.13 20.97
C GLU A 117 -36.11 3.27 21.97
N SER A 118 -36.43 4.49 21.53
CA SER A 118 -36.63 5.72 22.30
C SER A 118 -35.41 6.40 22.97
N ALA A 119 -34.92 7.45 22.32
CA ALA A 119 -34.45 8.64 23.03
C ALA A 119 -35.63 9.64 23.08
N PRO A 120 -36.03 10.17 24.25
CA PRO A 120 -36.88 11.35 24.32
C PRO A 120 -36.02 12.60 24.05
N TYR A 121 -36.65 13.73 23.67
CA TYR A 121 -36.06 15.03 23.28
C TYR A 121 -35.58 15.08 21.81
N GLN A 122 -36.13 15.86 20.87
CA GLN A 122 -37.06 16.99 20.88
C GLN A 122 -38.09 16.84 19.73
N ARG A 123 -39.31 17.33 19.94
CA ARG A 123 -40.34 17.49 18.89
C ARG A 123 -40.81 18.94 18.84
N ASP A 124 -40.01 19.79 18.23
CA ASP A 124 -40.41 21.06 17.61
C ASP A 124 -39.65 21.00 16.26
N ASP A 125 -40.20 20.69 15.09
CA ASP A 125 -41.40 21.18 14.44
C ASP A 125 -42.19 20.04 13.78
N LYS A 126 -43.48 20.29 13.53
CA LYS A 126 -44.36 19.32 12.85
C LYS A 126 -43.84 19.07 11.43
N ILE A 127 -43.30 17.86 11.21
CA ILE A 127 -43.03 17.32 9.88
C ILE A 127 -44.40 17.13 9.19
N GLY A 128 -44.76 18.06 8.30
CA GLY A 128 -46.05 18.03 7.59
C GLY A 128 -46.67 19.39 7.24
N ALA A 129 -45.91 20.49 7.27
CA ALA A 129 -46.37 21.70 6.61
C ALA A 129 -46.28 21.50 5.09
N ASP A 130 -47.42 21.49 4.42
CA ASP A 130 -47.54 21.49 2.96
C ASP A 130 -47.05 22.84 2.41
N LEU A 131 -45.74 22.99 2.31
CA LEU A 131 -45.14 24.04 1.51
C LEU A 131 -45.41 23.71 0.05
N ALA A 132 -46.04 24.64 -0.67
CA ALA A 132 -46.24 24.53 -2.11
C ALA A 132 -44.89 24.20 -2.77
N ARG A 133 -44.80 23.02 -3.40
CA ARG A 133 -43.65 22.56 -4.19
C ARG A 133 -43.56 23.34 -5.51
N GLU A 134 -43.56 24.66 -5.42
CA GLU A 134 -43.54 25.60 -6.55
C GLU A 134 -42.11 26.03 -6.92
N ALA A 135 -41.10 25.31 -6.41
CA ALA A 135 -39.76 25.36 -6.99
C ALA A 135 -39.72 24.34 -8.13
N PRO A 136 -39.43 24.75 -9.38
CA PRO A 136 -39.17 23.81 -10.47
C PRO A 136 -38.12 22.80 -10.02
N PRO A 137 -38.34 21.49 -10.20
CA PRO A 137 -37.30 20.52 -9.92
C PRO A 137 -36.11 20.88 -10.82
N GLY A 138 -35.00 21.30 -10.22
CA GLY A 138 -33.78 21.59 -10.96
C GLY A 138 -33.41 20.37 -11.80
N GLN A 139 -33.29 20.56 -13.10
CA GLN A 139 -32.89 19.49 -14.01
C GLN A 139 -31.40 19.25 -13.77
N VAL A 140 -31.05 18.16 -13.09
CA VAL A 140 -29.67 17.86 -12.67
C VAL A 140 -28.80 17.29 -13.79
N ASN A 141 -29.42 16.83 -14.88
CA ASN A 141 -28.73 16.30 -16.04
C ASN A 141 -28.92 17.27 -17.21
N ASP A 142 -27.85 17.95 -17.59
CA ASP A 142 -27.79 18.87 -18.72
C ASP A 142 -26.81 18.33 -19.78
N PRO A 143 -27.29 17.86 -20.94
CA PRO A 143 -26.43 17.37 -22.01
C PRO A 143 -25.69 18.46 -22.79
N SER A 144 -25.85 19.74 -22.45
CA SER A 144 -25.32 20.86 -23.25
C SER A 144 -23.80 20.89 -23.38
N TYR A 145 -23.04 20.16 -22.57
CA TYR A 145 -21.57 20.09 -22.64
C TYR A 145 -21.03 18.94 -23.50
N LYS A 146 -21.89 18.06 -24.03
CA LYS A 146 -21.49 16.85 -24.77
C LYS A 146 -21.05 17.18 -26.19
N THR A 147 -19.94 16.61 -26.62
CA THR A 147 -19.37 16.86 -27.95
C THR A 147 -19.98 15.94 -29.00
N SER A 148 -20.22 16.44 -30.22
CA SER A 148 -20.85 15.68 -31.31
C SER A 148 -19.88 14.81 -32.14
N GLY A 149 -18.68 14.55 -31.61
CA GLY A 149 -17.73 13.58 -32.16
C GLY A 149 -16.69 14.14 -33.14
N THR A 150 -16.66 15.45 -33.40
CA THR A 150 -15.66 16.09 -34.28
C THR A 150 -14.44 16.65 -33.54
N GLU A 151 -14.43 16.59 -32.21
CA GLU A 151 -13.38 17.17 -31.39
C GLU A 151 -12.25 16.16 -31.08
N PRO A 152 -10.99 16.62 -30.91
CA PRO A 152 -9.85 15.75 -30.63
C PRO A 152 -9.97 14.97 -29.31
N VAL A 153 -10.66 15.54 -28.32
CA VAL A 153 -10.94 14.89 -27.03
C VAL A 153 -12.46 14.96 -26.78
N PRO A 154 -13.19 13.86 -26.96
CA PRO A 154 -14.64 13.87 -26.82
C PRO A 154 -15.03 14.03 -25.35
N VAL A 155 -15.88 15.02 -25.06
CA VAL A 155 -16.55 15.14 -23.76
C VAL A 155 -17.83 14.31 -23.80
N VAL A 156 -17.91 13.36 -22.88
CA VAL A 156 -18.99 12.39 -22.73
C VAL A 156 -19.86 12.78 -21.53
N ASP A 157 -21.11 12.34 -21.55
CA ASP A 157 -22.10 12.46 -20.49
C ASP A 157 -21.59 11.99 -19.12
N ASP A 158 -22.03 12.66 -18.05
CA ASP A 158 -21.76 12.25 -16.67
C ASP A 158 -22.31 10.84 -16.37
N ASP A 159 -23.41 10.46 -17.05
CA ASP A 159 -24.06 9.16 -16.90
C ASP A 159 -23.55 8.10 -17.90
N ALA A 160 -22.58 8.45 -18.76
CA ALA A 160 -22.07 7.49 -19.73
C ALA A 160 -21.30 6.37 -19.03
N GLN A 161 -21.53 5.14 -19.49
CA GLN A 161 -20.83 3.96 -18.98
C GLN A 161 -19.37 4.01 -19.45
N ILE A 162 -18.49 4.40 -18.55
CA ILE A 162 -17.04 4.31 -18.75
C ILE A 162 -16.64 2.86 -18.51
N GLU A 163 -15.87 2.28 -19.43
CA GLU A 163 -15.28 0.97 -19.22
C GLU A 163 -14.28 1.06 -18.07
N ASP A 164 -14.56 0.34 -16.97
CA ASP A 164 -13.62 0.23 -15.87
C ASP A 164 -12.43 -0.60 -16.35
N PRO A 165 -11.19 -0.06 -16.33
CA PRO A 165 -10.00 -0.81 -16.75
C PRO A 165 -9.78 -2.05 -15.88
N MET A 166 -10.34 -2.09 -14.67
CA MET A 166 -10.30 -3.27 -13.81
C MET A 166 -11.47 -4.20 -14.12
N GLN A 167 -11.16 -5.37 -14.67
CA GLN A 167 -12.13 -6.43 -14.89
C GLN A 167 -12.24 -7.28 -13.60
N PRO A 168 -13.29 -7.10 -12.77
CA PRO A 168 -13.39 -7.80 -11.49
C PRO A 168 -13.48 -9.32 -11.70
N GLY A 169 -12.64 -10.07 -10.99
CA GLY A 169 -12.57 -11.53 -11.06
C GLY A 169 -11.58 -12.10 -12.08
N ASN A 170 -11.15 -11.30 -13.07
CA ASN A 170 -10.08 -11.68 -13.99
C ASN A 170 -8.70 -11.24 -13.47
N ALA A 171 -8.66 -10.08 -12.81
CA ALA A 171 -7.47 -9.47 -12.21
C ALA A 171 -6.66 -10.44 -11.32
N ASP A 172 -7.36 -11.24 -10.50
CA ASP A 172 -6.76 -12.18 -9.55
C ASP A 172 -6.77 -13.64 -10.06
N SER A 173 -6.85 -13.86 -11.37
CA SER A 173 -6.91 -15.20 -11.96
C SER A 173 -5.52 -15.75 -12.33
N ASP A 174 -5.33 -17.07 -12.19
CA ASP A 174 -4.09 -17.75 -12.61
C ASP A 174 -3.77 -17.53 -14.10
N LYS A 175 -4.79 -17.36 -14.93
CA LYS A 175 -4.65 -17.08 -16.36
C LYS A 175 -4.01 -15.72 -16.62
N GLN A 176 -4.32 -14.72 -15.80
CA GLN A 176 -3.70 -13.40 -15.87
C GLN A 176 -2.24 -13.48 -15.43
N LEU A 177 -1.95 -14.17 -14.32
CA LEU A 177 -0.57 -14.38 -13.87
C LEU A 177 0.29 -15.05 -14.94
N GLU A 178 -0.20 -16.09 -15.61
CA GLU A 178 0.53 -16.78 -16.69
C GLU A 178 0.74 -15.88 -17.92
N GLN A 179 -0.18 -14.97 -18.21
CA GLN A 179 0.00 -14.00 -19.28
C GLN A 179 1.07 -12.96 -18.90
N ASP A 180 0.97 -12.40 -17.70
CA ASP A 180 1.91 -11.42 -17.17
C ASP A 180 3.33 -12.02 -17.09
N GLU A 181 3.47 -13.27 -16.65
CA GLU A 181 4.76 -13.98 -16.62
C GLU A 181 5.36 -14.17 -18.01
N ARG A 182 4.54 -14.50 -19.01
CA ARG A 182 5.00 -14.62 -20.41
C ARG A 182 5.45 -13.29 -20.98
N GLU A 183 4.70 -12.22 -20.72
CA GLU A 183 5.03 -10.86 -21.18
C GLU A 183 6.26 -10.29 -20.48
N ALA A 184 6.39 -10.51 -19.16
CA ALA A 184 7.54 -10.06 -18.38
C ALA A 184 8.83 -10.78 -18.78
N LEU A 185 8.74 -12.06 -19.17
CA LEU A 185 9.88 -12.84 -19.68
C LEU A 185 10.23 -12.52 -21.14
N ASP A 186 9.35 -11.86 -21.89
CA ASP A 186 9.61 -11.51 -23.28
C ASP A 186 10.66 -10.38 -23.39
N LYS A 187 11.90 -10.80 -23.66
CA LYS A 187 13.04 -9.91 -23.88
C LYS A 187 12.90 -9.04 -25.14
N SER A 188 11.92 -9.32 -26.01
CA SER A 188 11.66 -8.51 -27.19
C SER A 188 11.04 -7.15 -26.85
N ASN A 189 10.26 -7.09 -25.78
CA ASN A 189 9.64 -5.87 -25.25
C ASN A 189 10.61 -5.00 -24.44
N ILE A 190 11.78 -5.55 -24.10
CA ILE A 190 12.82 -4.83 -23.35
C ILE A 190 13.74 -4.11 -24.34
N LEU A 191 13.96 -2.81 -24.12
CA LEU A 191 14.98 -2.05 -24.83
C LEU A 191 16.36 -2.70 -24.62
N LYS A 192 17.02 -3.10 -25.71
CA LYS A 192 18.26 -3.89 -25.70
C LYS A 192 19.47 -3.14 -25.14
N GLU A 193 19.43 -1.81 -25.11
CA GLU A 193 20.55 -0.95 -24.72
C GLU A 193 20.17 0.05 -23.62
N ARG A 194 21.16 0.48 -22.83
CA ARG A 194 20.96 1.49 -21.79
C ARG A 194 20.72 2.86 -22.41
N THR A 195 19.58 3.48 -22.11
CA THR A 195 19.26 4.87 -22.52
C THR A 195 20.10 5.93 -21.79
N ARG A 196 20.93 5.53 -20.82
CA ARG A 196 21.76 6.45 -20.04
C ARG A 196 22.87 7.01 -20.96
N LYS A 197 22.71 8.28 -21.39
CA LYS A 197 23.54 9.06 -22.35
C LYS A 197 23.16 8.93 -23.83
N ALA A 198 22.06 8.25 -24.17
CA ALA A 198 21.53 8.31 -25.53
C ALA A 198 21.09 9.75 -25.83
N LYS A 199 21.56 10.33 -26.93
CA LYS A 199 21.06 11.63 -27.38
C LYS A 199 19.57 11.47 -27.71
N PRO A 200 18.68 12.36 -27.23
CA PRO A 200 17.28 12.27 -27.60
C PRO A 200 17.16 12.32 -29.13
N MET A 201 16.38 11.41 -29.71
CA MET A 201 16.19 11.27 -31.17
C MET A 201 15.41 12.44 -31.79
N GLY A 202 15.05 13.45 -31.01
CA GLY A 202 14.43 14.69 -31.45
C GLY A 202 14.62 15.76 -30.39
N THR A 203 14.69 17.01 -30.83
CA THR A 203 14.48 18.16 -29.95
C THR A 203 12.99 18.25 -29.63
N TYR A 204 12.65 18.71 -28.41
CA TYR A 204 11.27 19.09 -28.11
C TYR A 204 10.87 20.18 -29.11
N ALA A 205 9.96 19.84 -30.02
CA ALA A 205 9.36 20.78 -30.95
C ALA A 205 7.94 21.01 -30.45
N GLU A 206 7.64 22.24 -30.06
CA GLU A 206 6.27 22.63 -29.73
C GLU A 206 5.42 22.43 -31.00
N PRO A 207 4.28 21.73 -30.92
CA PRO A 207 3.36 21.61 -32.05
C PRO A 207 2.88 23.02 -32.43
N SER A 208 2.71 23.26 -33.73
CA SER A 208 2.21 24.57 -34.17
C SER A 208 0.76 24.79 -33.68
N ASP A 209 0.35 26.05 -33.58
CA ASP A 209 -1.03 26.40 -33.22
C ASP A 209 -2.06 25.73 -34.16
N GLU A 210 -1.73 25.57 -35.45
CA GLU A 210 -2.54 24.82 -36.41
C GLU A 210 -2.65 23.32 -36.07
N GLN A 211 -1.57 22.70 -35.61
CA GLN A 211 -1.57 21.28 -35.18
C GLN A 211 -2.31 21.09 -33.85
N MET A 212 -2.33 22.13 -33.01
CA MET A 212 -3.09 22.17 -31.75
C MET A 212 -4.55 22.59 -31.95
N GLY A 213 -4.99 22.90 -33.18
CA GLY A 213 -6.34 23.37 -33.46
C GLY A 213 -6.65 24.75 -32.86
N LEU A 214 -5.63 25.54 -32.52
CA LEU A 214 -5.72 26.90 -31.96
C LEU A 214 -5.82 27.97 -33.07
N THR A 215 -6.53 27.67 -34.15
CA THR A 215 -6.78 28.67 -35.19
C THR A 215 -8.00 29.52 -34.80
N GLU A 216 -7.82 30.83 -34.66
CA GLU A 216 -8.93 31.77 -34.53
C GLU A 216 -9.72 31.78 -35.85
N GLU A 217 -10.86 31.08 -35.89
CA GLU A 217 -11.87 31.31 -36.93
C GLU A 217 -12.41 32.74 -36.73
N ARG A 218 -12.17 33.59 -37.73
CA ARG A 218 -12.53 35.01 -37.74
C ARG A 218 -13.76 35.27 -38.60
#